data_AF-A0A0B2A2R7-F1
#
_entry.id   AF-A0A0B2A2R7-F1
#
_cell.length_a   1.000
_cell.length_b   1.000
_cell.length_c   1.000
_cell.angle_alpha   90.00
_cell.angle_beta   90.00
_cell.angle_gamma   90.00
#
_symmetry.space_group_name_H-M   'P 1'
#
loop_
_entity.id
_entity.type
_entity.pdbx_description
1 polymer ?
#
loop_
_entity_poly.entity_id
_entity_poly.type
_entity_poly.pdbx_seq_one_letter_code
_entity_poly.pdbx_strand_id
1 'polypeptide(L)'
;MITVTLRGPDGAVHPYVVGRSGANDGGRIEVRVGDTAAVRVFSNEVFTADEAAAIFYTYYLTDQIAQPYQLRASEPADTVRVPPLWSHAESYNGGEYKYLTGRGKPIAEHLSEILHQADGKRRYTYSIWRMTNPDDLRDHDGYFIQAGGSAQQMTIEFAIPAADGSGRLFTLGHRDSPDSGPTVLIPINSKRAVRVFSNEEFTADEAAAIFDTYYRTGEIPDTYSRRELDLSIELSEPR
;
A
#
# COMPACT_ATOMS: atom_id res chain seq x y z
N MET A 1 -3.73 6.60 20.00
CA MET A 1 -3.67 5.99 21.35
C MET A 1 -2.24 6.14 21.86
N ILE A 2 -2.07 6.38 23.15
CA ILE A 2 -0.75 6.44 23.82
C ILE A 2 -0.73 5.39 24.93
N THR A 3 0.30 4.54 24.93
CA THR A 3 0.60 3.60 26.02
C THR A 3 1.88 4.04 26.70
N VAL A 4 1.89 4.10 28.02
CA VAL A 4 3.08 4.32 28.83
C VAL A 4 3.27 3.18 29.81
N THR A 5 4.51 2.96 30.24
CA THR A 5 4.83 1.91 31.19
C THR A 5 5.32 2.54 32.47
N LEU A 6 4.59 2.34 33.57
CA LEU A 6 4.88 2.99 34.85
C LEU A 6 5.14 1.93 35.92
N ARG A 7 6.00 2.26 36.88
CA ARG A 7 6.25 1.39 38.03
C ARG A 7 5.09 1.50 39.02
N GLY A 8 4.44 0.38 39.31
CA GLY A 8 3.36 0.28 40.29
C GLY A 8 3.87 0.29 41.74
N PRO A 9 2.95 0.35 42.72
CA PRO A 9 3.29 0.32 44.15
C PRO A 9 3.97 -0.98 44.60
N ASP A 10 3.77 -2.06 43.85
CA ASP A 10 4.40 -3.37 44.02
C ASP A 10 5.85 -3.42 43.49
N GLY A 11 6.34 -2.32 42.92
CA GLY A 11 7.65 -2.23 42.29
C GLY A 11 7.71 -2.90 40.91
N ALA A 12 6.63 -3.51 40.42
CA ALA A 12 6.54 -4.06 39.08
C ALA A 12 6.20 -2.96 38.08
N VAL A 13 6.47 -3.22 36.81
CA VAL A 13 6.27 -2.25 35.72
C VAL A 13 5.03 -2.67 34.94
N HIS A 14 4.03 -1.78 34.88
CA HIS A 14 2.72 -2.07 34.31
C HIS A 14 2.41 -1.12 33.14
N PRO A 15 1.80 -1.62 32.04
CA PRO A 15 1.35 -0.78 30.94
C PRO A 15 0.04 -0.07 31.28
N TYR A 16 -0.04 1.22 30.96
CA TYR A 16 -1.22 2.05 31.11
C TYR A 16 -1.56 2.77 29.81
N VAL A 17 -2.85 2.89 29.54
CA VAL A 17 -3.41 3.72 28.48
C VAL A 17 -3.69 5.10 29.04
N VAL A 18 -3.24 6.14 28.33
CA VAL A 18 -3.48 7.54 28.70
C VAL A 18 -4.84 7.98 28.14
N GLY A 19 -5.63 8.70 28.94
CA GLY A 19 -6.92 9.28 28.53
C GLY A 19 -7.09 10.72 29.01
N ARG A 20 -7.92 11.51 28.31
CA ARG A 20 -8.38 12.81 28.82
C ARG A 20 -9.28 12.62 30.04
N SER A 21 -9.27 13.59 30.96
CA SER A 21 -10.21 13.63 32.08
C SER A 21 -11.66 13.56 31.59
N GLY A 22 -12.43 12.63 32.14
CA GLY A 22 -13.81 12.34 31.77
C GLY A 22 -14.20 10.93 32.17
N ALA A 23 -15.50 10.61 32.19
CA ALA A 23 -15.91 9.23 32.32
C ALA A 23 -15.51 8.46 31.05
N ASN A 24 -15.22 7.17 31.19
CA ASN A 24 -15.10 6.27 30.05
C ASN A 24 -16.53 5.90 29.56
N ASP A 25 -17.31 6.91 29.19
CA ASP A 25 -18.72 6.79 28.80
C ASP A 25 -18.84 6.75 27.27
N GLY A 26 -18.88 5.53 26.73
CA GLY A 26 -19.07 5.32 25.30
C GLY A 26 -18.66 3.93 24.85
N GLY A 27 -19.06 3.57 23.64
CA GLY A 27 -18.54 2.38 22.97
C GLY A 27 -17.02 2.50 22.75
N ARG A 28 -16.29 1.40 22.92
CA ARG A 28 -14.87 1.35 22.59
C ARG A 28 -14.69 1.39 21.08
N ILE A 29 -13.73 2.19 20.61
CA ILE A 29 -13.34 2.28 19.21
C ILE A 29 -12.06 1.47 18.98
N GLU A 30 -11.94 0.83 17.83
CA GLU A 30 -10.75 0.07 17.46
C GLU A 30 -9.73 0.99 16.79
N VAL A 31 -8.59 1.20 17.46
CA VAL A 31 -7.45 1.93 16.89
C VAL A 31 -6.41 0.89 16.47
N ARG A 32 -6.13 0.81 15.16
CA ARG A 32 -5.10 -0.12 14.65
C ARG A 32 -3.74 0.19 15.25
N VAL A 33 -3.05 -0.87 15.64
CA VAL A 33 -1.67 -0.85 16.15
C VAL A 33 -0.91 -1.92 15.36
N GLY A 34 -0.18 -1.49 14.33
CA GLY A 34 0.46 -2.39 13.37
C GLY A 34 -0.52 -3.05 12.38
N ASP A 35 -0.03 -4.06 11.66
CA ASP A 35 -0.74 -4.59 10.50
C ASP A 35 -1.92 -5.51 10.86
N THR A 36 -1.82 -6.23 11.98
CA THR A 36 -2.74 -7.33 12.34
C THR A 36 -3.39 -7.19 13.72
N ALA A 37 -3.20 -6.05 14.37
CA ALA A 37 -3.78 -5.78 15.68
C ALA A 37 -4.45 -4.42 15.73
N ALA A 38 -5.51 -4.34 16.52
CA ALA A 38 -6.08 -3.08 16.97
C ALA A 38 -6.25 -3.14 18.48
N VAL A 39 -6.19 -1.97 19.11
CA VAL A 39 -6.50 -1.83 20.52
C VAL A 39 -7.85 -1.14 20.62
N ARG A 40 -8.75 -1.74 21.39
CA ARG A 40 -10.03 -1.14 21.75
C ARG A 40 -9.77 -0.06 22.79
N VAL A 41 -10.07 1.18 22.47
CA VAL A 41 -9.83 2.33 23.35
C VAL A 41 -11.10 3.15 23.48
N PHE A 42 -11.22 3.91 24.55
CA PHE A 42 -12.29 4.89 24.69
C PHE A 42 -11.99 6.11 23.82
N SER A 43 -13.03 6.86 23.45
CA SER A 43 -12.89 8.06 22.62
C SER A 43 -11.96 9.11 23.23
N ASN A 44 -11.97 9.24 24.57
CA ASN A 44 -11.07 10.11 25.33
C ASN A 44 -9.60 9.65 25.34
N GLU A 45 -9.28 8.45 24.88
CA GLU A 45 -7.93 7.86 24.79
C GLU A 45 -7.29 8.02 23.39
N VAL A 46 -7.98 8.72 22.47
CA VAL A 46 -7.48 9.02 21.13
C VAL A 46 -7.00 10.47 21.06
N PHE A 47 -5.74 10.64 20.69
CA PHE A 47 -5.06 11.93 20.65
C PHE A 47 -4.62 12.26 19.24
N THR A 48 -4.57 13.55 18.95
CA THR A 48 -3.86 14.10 17.79
C THR A 48 -2.34 13.95 17.97
N ALA A 49 -1.58 14.14 16.89
CA ALA A 49 -0.12 14.06 16.93
C ALA A 49 0.48 15.11 17.88
N ASP A 50 -0.03 16.34 17.88
CA ASP A 50 0.46 17.43 18.72
C ASP A 50 0.22 17.17 20.21
N GLU A 51 -0.98 16.69 20.57
CA GLU A 51 -1.28 16.28 21.95
C GLU A 51 -0.38 15.12 22.38
N ALA A 52 -0.17 14.14 21.50
CA ALA A 52 0.71 13.02 21.81
C ALA A 52 2.15 13.47 22.03
N ALA A 53 2.68 14.38 21.21
CA ALA A 53 4.02 14.92 21.36
C ALA A 53 4.23 15.60 22.72
N ALA A 54 3.25 16.39 23.18
CA ALA A 54 3.31 17.04 24.50
C ALA A 54 3.31 16.02 25.66
N ILE A 55 2.50 14.97 25.55
CA ILE A 55 2.44 13.88 26.53
C ILE A 55 3.76 13.12 26.57
N PHE A 56 4.30 12.73 25.41
CA PHE A 56 5.59 12.04 25.31
C PHE A 56 6.74 12.87 25.88
N TYR A 57 6.80 14.16 25.55
CA TYR A 57 7.85 15.04 26.05
C TYR A 57 7.83 15.16 27.58
N THR A 58 6.63 15.27 28.16
CA THR A 58 6.48 15.34 29.62
C THR A 58 6.86 14.02 30.29
N TYR A 59 6.39 12.90 29.74
CA TYR A 59 6.72 11.58 30.25
C TYR A 59 8.24 11.32 30.18
N TYR A 60 8.88 11.68 29.07
CA TYR A 60 10.33 11.56 28.91
C TYR A 60 11.12 12.34 29.96
N LEU A 61 10.67 13.55 30.32
CA LEU A 61 11.38 14.40 31.29
C LEU A 61 11.13 14.00 32.74
N THR A 62 9.94 13.49 33.05
CA THR A 62 9.48 13.37 34.44
C THR A 62 9.22 11.94 34.88
N ASP A 63 9.19 10.98 33.94
CA ASP A 63 8.67 9.61 34.15
C ASP A 63 7.23 9.60 34.72
N GLN A 64 6.48 10.68 34.43
CA GLN A 64 5.11 10.89 34.89
C GLN A 64 4.22 11.39 33.75
N ILE A 65 2.93 11.10 33.86
CA ILE A 65 1.91 11.70 33.00
C ILE A 65 1.43 13.00 33.63
N ALA A 66 1.45 14.10 32.85
CA ALA A 66 0.95 15.39 33.30
C ALA A 66 -0.57 15.35 33.58
N GLN A 67 -0.99 16.08 34.61
CA GLN A 67 -2.40 16.47 34.75
C GLN A 67 -2.82 17.32 33.53
N PRO A 68 -4.06 17.19 33.02
CA PRO A 68 -5.21 16.50 33.62
C PRO A 68 -5.46 15.10 33.04
N TYR A 69 -4.45 14.43 32.48
CA TYR A 69 -4.65 13.11 31.89
C TYR A 69 -4.82 12.03 32.97
N GLN A 70 -5.61 11.02 32.65
CA GLN A 70 -5.89 9.87 33.52
C GLN A 70 -5.24 8.61 32.96
N LEU A 71 -4.96 7.65 33.83
CA LEU A 71 -4.37 6.36 33.49
C LEU A 71 -5.38 5.25 33.69
N ARG A 72 -5.53 4.40 32.68
CA ARG A 72 -6.25 3.13 32.78
C ARG A 72 -5.25 1.99 32.58
N ALA A 73 -5.33 0.96 33.41
CA ALA A 73 -4.52 -0.24 33.20
C ALA A 73 -4.82 -0.83 31.81
N SER A 74 -3.78 -1.15 31.05
CA SER A 74 -3.93 -1.85 29.78
C SER A 74 -4.22 -3.32 30.07
N GLU A 75 -5.32 -3.84 29.53
CA GLU A 75 -5.65 -5.26 29.67
C GLU A 75 -5.28 -6.02 28.38
N PRO A 76 -4.82 -7.27 28.45
CA PRO A 76 -4.59 -8.08 27.25
C PRO A 76 -5.85 -8.20 26.36
N ALA A 77 -7.04 -8.19 26.96
CA ALA A 77 -8.33 -8.21 26.27
C ALA A 77 -8.62 -6.95 25.46
N ASP A 78 -7.90 -5.86 25.69
CA ASP A 78 -8.02 -4.63 24.91
C ASP A 78 -7.43 -4.80 23.51
N THR A 79 -6.44 -5.70 23.37
CA THR A 79 -5.81 -6.00 22.08
C THR A 79 -6.61 -7.06 21.37
N VAL A 80 -7.20 -6.68 20.25
CA VAL A 80 -7.89 -7.60 19.37
C VAL A 80 -7.06 -7.84 18.13
N ARG A 81 -7.01 -9.11 17.72
CA ARG A 81 -6.54 -9.44 16.39
C ARG A 81 -7.57 -8.90 15.41
N VAL A 82 -7.18 -7.91 14.63
CA VAL A 82 -7.96 -7.49 13.48
C VAL A 82 -7.43 -8.26 12.28
N PRO A 83 -8.27 -8.46 11.26
CA PRO A 83 -7.75 -8.77 9.94
C PRO A 83 -6.51 -7.94 9.62
N PRO A 84 -5.48 -8.51 8.99
CA PRO A 84 -4.53 -7.69 8.25
C PRO A 84 -5.30 -6.63 7.47
N LEU A 85 -4.76 -5.43 7.29
CA LEU A 85 -5.17 -4.69 6.09
C LEU A 85 -4.69 -5.56 4.93
N TRP A 86 -5.50 -6.54 4.53
CA TRP A 86 -5.34 -7.27 3.30
C TRP A 86 -5.36 -6.20 2.22
N SER A 87 -4.19 -5.78 1.78
CA SER A 87 -4.14 -4.74 0.77
C SER A 87 -4.09 -5.46 -0.57
N HIS A 88 -3.08 -6.29 -0.85
CA HIS A 88 -2.88 -6.76 -2.22
C HIS A 88 -2.42 -8.22 -2.35
N ALA A 89 -2.81 -8.84 -3.46
CA ALA A 89 -2.16 -10.03 -4.00
C ALA A 89 -1.23 -9.62 -5.14
N GLU A 90 -0.26 -10.48 -5.45
CA GLU A 90 0.66 -10.31 -6.56
C GLU A 90 0.65 -11.53 -7.50
N SER A 91 0.97 -11.31 -8.77
CA SER A 91 1.22 -12.39 -9.72
C SER A 91 2.36 -12.11 -10.69
N TYR A 92 2.99 -13.21 -11.10
CA TYR A 92 4.03 -13.27 -12.11
C TYR A 92 3.49 -13.97 -13.35
N ASN A 93 3.52 -13.26 -14.49
CA ASN A 93 3.12 -13.78 -15.80
C ASN A 93 1.71 -14.40 -15.82
N GLY A 94 0.83 -14.03 -14.89
CA GLY A 94 -0.52 -14.58 -14.71
C GLY A 94 -0.57 -16.01 -14.15
N GLY A 95 0.55 -16.54 -13.64
CA GLY A 95 0.69 -17.93 -13.22
C GLY A 95 0.68 -18.14 -11.71
N GLU A 96 1.73 -17.67 -11.03
CA GLU A 96 1.86 -17.80 -9.57
C GLU A 96 1.12 -16.64 -8.88
N TYR A 97 0.47 -16.91 -7.74
CA TYR A 97 -0.29 -15.94 -6.94
C TYR A 97 0.21 -15.97 -5.51
N LYS A 98 0.54 -14.80 -4.94
CA LYS A 98 1.06 -14.67 -3.58
C LYS A 98 0.42 -13.49 -2.84
N TYR A 99 0.44 -13.55 -1.51
CA TYR A 99 0.08 -12.39 -0.69
C TYR A 99 1.22 -11.37 -0.72
N LEU A 100 0.90 -10.12 -1.05
CA LEU A 100 1.82 -9.00 -0.90
C LEU A 100 1.50 -8.28 0.42
N THR A 101 2.27 -8.58 1.47
CA THR A 101 1.94 -8.15 2.85
C THR A 101 2.99 -7.27 3.51
N GLY A 102 4.20 -7.16 2.92
CA GLY A 102 5.33 -6.48 3.56
C GLY A 102 5.95 -7.26 4.73
N ARG A 103 5.45 -8.47 5.01
CA ARG A 103 6.00 -9.32 6.06
C ARG A 103 7.32 -9.93 5.59
N GLY A 104 8.40 -9.63 6.32
CA GLY A 104 9.74 -10.15 6.06
C GLY A 104 10.62 -9.26 5.20
N LYS A 105 10.02 -8.38 4.38
CA LYS A 105 10.72 -7.37 3.57
C LYS A 105 9.83 -6.13 3.38
N PRO A 106 10.36 -4.90 3.53
CA PRO A 106 9.62 -3.69 3.19
C PRO A 106 9.06 -3.73 1.76
N ILE A 107 7.81 -3.29 1.58
CA ILE A 107 7.14 -3.37 0.27
C ILE A 107 7.91 -2.66 -0.84
N ALA A 108 8.42 -1.45 -0.58
CA ALA A 108 9.23 -0.70 -1.53
C ALA A 108 10.45 -1.50 -2.02
N GLU A 109 11.13 -2.20 -1.10
CA GLU A 109 12.30 -3.03 -1.42
C GLU A 109 11.90 -4.25 -2.26
N HIS A 110 10.81 -4.95 -1.89
CA HIS A 110 10.28 -6.08 -2.66
C HIS A 110 9.89 -5.67 -4.09
N LEU A 111 9.16 -4.57 -4.23
CA LEU A 111 8.72 -4.03 -5.53
C LEU A 111 9.91 -3.60 -6.40
N SER A 112 10.92 -2.95 -5.81
CA SER A 112 12.13 -2.58 -6.54
C SER A 112 12.87 -3.83 -7.03
N GLU A 113 13.17 -4.77 -6.14
CA GLU A 113 13.89 -5.99 -6.50
C GLU A 113 13.19 -6.76 -7.60
N ILE A 114 11.86 -6.88 -7.51
CA ILE A 114 11.12 -7.72 -8.42
C ILE A 114 11.04 -7.13 -9.82
N LEU A 115 10.78 -5.83 -9.94
CA LEU A 115 10.71 -5.13 -11.22
C LEU A 115 12.09 -5.12 -11.91
N HIS A 116 13.18 -5.07 -11.13
CA HIS A 116 14.54 -5.19 -11.66
C HIS A 116 14.87 -6.57 -12.28
N GLN A 117 14.07 -7.60 -12.05
CA GLN A 117 14.27 -8.91 -12.68
C GLN A 117 13.87 -8.93 -14.16
N ALA A 118 13.17 -7.91 -14.65
CA ALA A 118 12.73 -7.83 -16.03
C ALA A 118 13.93 -7.69 -16.99
N ASP A 119 14.17 -8.72 -17.81
CA ASP A 119 15.35 -8.79 -18.69
C ASP A 119 15.07 -8.41 -20.15
N GLY A 120 13.81 -8.13 -20.50
CA GLY A 120 13.37 -7.83 -21.88
C GLY A 120 13.55 -8.98 -22.87
N LYS A 121 13.80 -10.21 -22.39
CA LYS A 121 14.04 -11.42 -23.19
C LYS A 121 13.03 -12.51 -22.85
N ARG A 122 12.84 -12.77 -21.57
CA ARG A 122 11.79 -13.66 -21.06
C ARG A 122 10.50 -12.87 -20.94
N ARG A 123 9.36 -13.57 -21.04
CA ARG A 123 8.08 -12.97 -20.72
C ARG A 123 8.13 -12.47 -19.27
N TYR A 124 7.89 -11.18 -19.11
CA TYR A 124 7.81 -10.54 -17.82
C TYR A 124 6.55 -9.68 -17.77
N THR A 125 5.65 -10.06 -16.87
CA THR A 125 4.52 -9.27 -16.43
C THR A 125 4.42 -9.44 -14.92
N TYR A 126 4.46 -8.34 -14.20
CA TYR A 126 4.22 -8.31 -12.76
C TYR A 126 2.98 -7.48 -12.48
N SER A 127 2.05 -8.03 -11.71
CA SER A 127 0.77 -7.40 -11.42
C SER A 127 0.46 -7.47 -9.93
N ILE A 128 -0.14 -6.41 -9.40
CA ILE A 128 -0.72 -6.39 -8.04
C ILE A 128 -2.14 -5.84 -8.10
N TRP A 129 -3.00 -6.33 -7.21
CA TRP A 129 -4.40 -5.91 -7.12
C TRP A 129 -4.90 -6.00 -5.70
N ARG A 130 -5.94 -5.21 -5.41
CA ARG A 130 -6.56 -5.26 -4.09
C ARG A 130 -7.31 -6.59 -3.93
N MET A 131 -7.04 -7.31 -2.84
CA MET A 131 -7.74 -8.58 -2.61
C MET A 131 -9.20 -8.32 -2.23
N THR A 132 -10.11 -9.08 -2.85
CA THR A 132 -11.53 -9.15 -2.46
C THR A 132 -11.81 -10.35 -1.58
N ASN A 133 -11.03 -11.44 -1.72
CA ASN A 133 -11.18 -12.67 -0.97
C ASN A 133 -9.80 -13.22 -0.54
N PRO A 134 -9.51 -13.33 0.77
CA PRO A 134 -8.22 -13.83 1.24
C PRO A 134 -8.02 -15.33 1.02
N ASP A 135 -9.07 -16.11 0.80
CA ASP A 135 -8.99 -17.56 0.61
C ASP A 135 -8.81 -17.96 -0.88
N ASP A 136 -9.04 -17.02 -1.81
CA ASP A 136 -8.73 -17.18 -3.22
C ASP A 136 -8.06 -15.92 -3.77
N LEU A 137 -6.73 -15.96 -3.86
CA LEU A 137 -5.94 -14.83 -4.34
C LEU A 137 -6.25 -14.44 -5.79
N ARG A 138 -6.87 -15.33 -6.58
CA ARG A 138 -7.29 -15.04 -7.96
C ARG A 138 -8.57 -14.22 -8.02
N ASP A 139 -9.35 -14.23 -6.95
CA ASP A 139 -10.57 -13.47 -6.86
C ASP A 139 -10.21 -11.99 -6.68
N HIS A 140 -10.57 -11.20 -7.68
CA HIS A 140 -10.41 -9.76 -7.70
C HIS A 140 -11.51 -9.14 -8.56
N ASP A 141 -11.84 -7.89 -8.29
CA ASP A 141 -12.90 -7.11 -8.94
C ASP A 141 -12.55 -6.61 -10.35
N GLY A 142 -11.49 -7.15 -10.96
CA GLY A 142 -10.99 -6.72 -12.26
C GLY A 142 -10.01 -5.54 -12.23
N TYR A 143 -9.74 -4.93 -11.06
CA TYR A 143 -8.84 -3.77 -10.96
C TYR A 143 -7.44 -4.17 -10.50
N PHE A 144 -6.43 -3.65 -11.18
CA PHE A 144 -5.04 -3.99 -10.94
C PHE A 144 -4.12 -2.92 -11.51
N ILE A 145 -2.85 -2.96 -11.10
CA ILE A 145 -1.73 -2.34 -11.81
C ILE A 145 -0.78 -3.44 -12.26
N GLN A 146 -0.22 -3.31 -13.46
CA GLN A 146 0.78 -4.22 -14.00
C GLN A 146 1.89 -3.49 -14.75
N ALA A 147 3.05 -4.13 -14.81
CA ALA A 147 4.19 -3.67 -15.58
C ALA A 147 4.76 -4.82 -16.43
N GLY A 148 5.20 -4.47 -17.64
CA GLY A 148 5.90 -5.40 -18.54
C GLY A 148 7.04 -4.68 -19.26
N GLY A 149 8.07 -5.42 -19.67
CA GLY A 149 9.23 -4.84 -20.34
C GLY A 149 10.58 -5.42 -19.88
N SER A 150 11.55 -4.52 -19.78
CA SER A 150 12.85 -4.71 -19.15
C SER A 150 13.05 -3.72 -18.01
N ALA A 151 14.00 -3.95 -17.12
CA ALA A 151 14.26 -3.05 -15.99
C ALA A 151 14.62 -1.61 -16.40
N GLN A 152 15.08 -1.40 -17.63
CA GLN A 152 15.40 -0.07 -18.17
C GLN A 152 14.27 0.52 -19.02
N GLN A 153 13.32 -0.29 -19.46
CA GLN A 153 12.25 0.11 -20.38
C GLN A 153 11.00 -0.72 -20.07
N MET A 154 10.09 -0.15 -19.28
CA MET A 154 8.81 -0.73 -18.89
C MET A 154 7.65 0.12 -19.38
N THR A 155 6.53 -0.54 -19.64
CA THR A 155 5.22 0.11 -19.72
C THR A 155 4.41 -0.31 -18.50
N ILE A 156 3.57 0.61 -18.01
CA ILE A 156 2.68 0.38 -16.87
C ILE A 156 1.24 0.49 -17.37
N GLU A 157 0.45 -0.52 -17.06
CA GLU A 157 -0.97 -0.58 -17.38
C GLU A 157 -1.78 -0.76 -16.09
N PHE A 158 -2.99 -0.22 -16.06
CA PHE A 158 -3.86 -0.34 -14.91
C PHE A 158 -5.34 -0.34 -15.31
N ALA A 159 -6.14 -1.09 -14.56
CA ALA A 159 -7.58 -1.20 -14.75
C ALA A 159 -8.32 -0.48 -13.62
N ILE A 160 -9.28 0.36 -13.96
CA ILE A 160 -10.16 1.06 -13.01
C ILE A 160 -11.64 0.80 -13.32
N PRO A 161 -12.53 0.94 -12.31
CA PRO A 161 -13.97 0.89 -12.51
C PRO A 161 -14.41 2.00 -13.48
N ALA A 162 -15.15 1.63 -14.52
CA ALA A 162 -15.97 2.57 -15.26
C ALA A 162 -17.35 2.73 -14.60
N ALA A 163 -18.03 3.83 -14.94
CA ALA A 163 -19.35 4.15 -14.38
C ALA A 163 -20.42 3.10 -14.71
N ASP A 164 -20.21 2.30 -15.75
CA ASP A 164 -21.10 1.20 -16.18
C ASP A 164 -20.73 -0.17 -15.55
N GLY A 165 -19.74 -0.20 -14.66
CA GLY A 165 -19.24 -1.42 -14.03
C GLY A 165 -18.30 -2.25 -14.91
N SER A 166 -17.98 -1.82 -16.13
CA SER A 166 -16.91 -2.42 -16.92
C SER A 166 -15.54 -1.95 -16.45
N GLY A 167 -14.52 -2.81 -16.54
CA GLY A 167 -13.13 -2.40 -16.30
C GLY A 167 -12.57 -1.69 -17.54
N ARG A 168 -12.07 -0.47 -17.39
CA ARG A 168 -11.33 0.23 -18.46
C ARG A 168 -9.83 0.09 -18.21
N LEU A 169 -9.08 -0.30 -19.24
CA LEU A 169 -7.63 -0.45 -19.19
C LEU A 169 -6.95 0.81 -19.73
N PHE A 170 -5.95 1.28 -18.99
CA PHE A 170 -5.15 2.44 -19.36
C PHE A 170 -3.67 2.10 -19.34
N THR A 171 -2.90 2.75 -20.21
CA THR A 171 -1.45 2.91 -20.06
C THR A 171 -1.16 4.21 -19.34
N LEU A 172 -0.18 4.18 -18.44
CA LEU A 172 0.32 5.34 -17.71
C LEU A 172 1.38 6.09 -18.52
N GLY A 173 1.43 7.41 -18.42
CA GLY A 173 2.47 8.23 -19.03
C GLY A 173 2.91 9.40 -18.15
N HIS A 174 4.08 9.96 -18.41
CA HIS A 174 4.56 11.19 -17.79
C HIS A 174 3.73 12.39 -18.29
N ARG A 175 3.14 13.17 -17.35
CA ARG A 175 2.18 14.24 -17.65
C ARG A 175 2.76 15.42 -18.42
N ASP A 176 4.05 15.71 -18.23
CA ASP A 176 4.72 16.86 -18.87
C ASP A 176 5.10 16.59 -20.34
N SER A 177 4.76 15.42 -20.87
CA SER A 177 5.03 15.03 -22.24
C SER A 177 3.72 14.73 -22.98
N PRO A 178 3.55 15.22 -24.23
CA PRO A 178 2.30 15.09 -24.96
C PRO A 178 2.00 13.62 -25.29
N ASP A 179 0.73 13.23 -25.15
CA ASP A 179 0.18 11.92 -25.56
C ASP A 179 0.11 11.74 -27.11
N SER A 180 0.92 12.51 -27.84
CA SER A 180 1.03 12.54 -29.31
C SER A 180 2.49 12.81 -29.72
N GLY A 181 3.38 11.99 -29.19
CA GLY A 181 4.82 12.09 -29.38
C GLY A 181 5.43 10.94 -30.21
N PRO A 182 6.77 10.89 -30.30
CA PRO A 182 7.46 9.70 -30.82
C PRO A 182 7.06 8.46 -30.02
N THR A 183 7.13 7.30 -30.67
CA THR A 183 6.85 6.01 -30.04
C THR A 183 8.13 5.21 -29.85
N VAL A 184 8.14 4.37 -28.82
CA VAL A 184 9.23 3.44 -28.49
C VAL A 184 8.68 2.02 -28.41
N LEU A 185 9.57 1.04 -28.55
CA LEU A 185 9.23 -0.37 -28.43
C LEU A 185 9.71 -0.94 -27.11
N ILE A 186 8.75 -1.31 -26.26
CA ILE A 186 9.00 -1.95 -24.97
C ILE A 186 9.03 -3.48 -25.18
N PRO A 187 10.14 -4.18 -24.87
CA PRO A 187 10.25 -5.61 -25.15
C PRO A 187 9.44 -6.44 -24.14
N ILE A 188 8.42 -7.16 -24.59
CA ILE A 188 7.71 -8.13 -23.74
C ILE A 188 8.51 -9.44 -23.62
N ASN A 189 9.19 -9.83 -24.69
CA ASN A 189 10.10 -10.98 -24.75
C ASN A 189 11.05 -10.86 -25.95
N SER A 190 11.81 -11.92 -26.24
CA SER A 190 12.79 -11.96 -27.34
C SER A 190 12.21 -11.82 -28.75
N LYS A 191 10.89 -11.95 -28.93
CA LYS A 191 10.20 -11.95 -30.23
C LYS A 191 9.16 -10.85 -30.39
N ARG A 192 8.75 -10.21 -29.29
CA ARG A 192 7.59 -9.33 -29.25
C ARG A 192 7.85 -8.09 -28.42
N ALA A 193 7.31 -6.97 -28.88
CA ALA A 193 7.33 -5.69 -28.19
C ALA A 193 5.95 -5.03 -28.20
N VAL A 194 5.72 -4.07 -27.30
CA VAL A 194 4.57 -3.16 -27.35
C VAL A 194 5.06 -1.80 -27.78
N ARG A 195 4.31 -1.18 -28.67
CA ARG A 195 4.55 0.20 -29.07
C ARG A 195 3.80 1.14 -28.14
N VAL A 196 4.53 2.00 -27.46
CA VAL A 196 4.00 3.01 -26.53
C VAL A 196 4.56 4.38 -26.91
N PHE A 197 3.93 5.45 -26.44
CA PHE A 197 4.52 6.77 -26.57
C PHE A 197 5.75 6.91 -25.67
N SER A 198 6.72 7.74 -26.04
CA SER A 198 7.94 7.92 -25.23
C SER A 198 7.67 8.40 -23.81
N ASN A 199 6.52 9.03 -23.53
CA ASN A 199 6.14 9.40 -22.17
C ASN A 199 5.62 8.21 -21.34
N GLU A 200 5.27 7.09 -21.97
CA GLU A 200 4.75 5.87 -21.36
C GLU A 200 5.86 4.83 -21.07
N GLU A 201 7.11 5.23 -21.24
CA GLU A 201 8.30 4.43 -20.89
C GLU A 201 8.78 4.78 -19.48
N PHE A 202 9.01 3.76 -18.66
CA PHE A 202 9.47 3.88 -17.28
C PHE A 202 10.67 2.98 -17.02
N THR A 203 11.53 3.39 -16.10
CA THR A 203 12.52 2.51 -15.47
C THR A 203 11.87 1.64 -14.38
N ALA A 204 12.54 0.56 -13.96
CA ALA A 204 12.09 -0.25 -12.84
C ALA A 204 12.04 0.53 -11.52
N ASP A 205 12.93 1.50 -11.31
CA ASP A 205 12.91 2.37 -10.12
C ASP A 205 11.65 3.24 -10.08
N GLU A 206 11.29 3.87 -11.20
CA GLU A 206 10.07 4.66 -11.32
C GLU A 206 8.82 3.78 -11.16
N ALA A 207 8.80 2.63 -11.83
CA ALA A 207 7.70 1.67 -11.71
C ALA A 207 7.52 1.19 -10.26
N ALA A 208 8.62 0.92 -9.54
CA ALA A 208 8.56 0.51 -8.13
C ALA A 208 7.93 1.59 -7.24
N ALA A 209 8.28 2.86 -7.43
CA ALA A 209 7.70 3.98 -6.69
C ALA A 209 6.19 4.14 -6.96
N ILE A 210 5.76 3.93 -8.21
CA ILE A 210 4.35 3.97 -8.61
C ILE A 210 3.59 2.80 -7.98
N PHE A 211 4.11 1.58 -8.05
CA PHE A 211 3.51 0.39 -7.44
C PHE A 211 3.41 0.53 -5.92
N ASP A 212 4.42 1.09 -5.27
CA ASP A 212 4.43 1.30 -3.82
C ASP A 212 3.37 2.35 -3.42
N THR A 213 3.14 3.36 -4.25
CA THR A 213 2.05 4.32 -4.05
C THR A 213 0.68 3.67 -4.23
N TYR A 214 0.49 2.88 -5.29
CA TYR A 214 -0.73 2.11 -5.50
C TYR A 214 -0.99 1.13 -4.35
N TYR A 215 0.04 0.42 -3.89
CA TYR A 215 -0.08 -0.50 -2.74
C TYR A 215 -0.57 0.22 -1.47
N ARG A 216 -0.06 1.43 -1.21
CA ARG A 216 -0.40 2.21 0.00
C ARG A 216 -1.76 2.88 -0.07
N THR A 217 -2.18 3.33 -1.26
CA THR A 217 -3.35 4.22 -1.43
C THR A 217 -4.50 3.56 -2.17
N GLY A 218 -4.23 2.55 -2.99
CA GLY A 218 -5.17 2.00 -3.97
C GLY A 218 -5.36 2.90 -5.19
N GLU A 219 -4.58 3.97 -5.33
CA GLU A 219 -4.73 5.00 -6.36
C GLU A 219 -3.46 5.17 -7.19
N ILE A 220 -3.64 5.61 -8.43
CA ILE A 220 -2.54 6.03 -9.31
C ILE A 220 -2.30 7.53 -9.08
N PRO A 221 -1.05 7.99 -8.88
CA PRO A 221 -0.77 9.41 -8.67
C PRO A 221 -1.26 10.30 -9.82
N ASP A 222 -1.83 11.45 -9.50
CA ASP A 222 -2.35 12.43 -10.47
C ASP A 222 -1.25 13.15 -11.27
N THR A 223 0.01 12.98 -10.87
CA THR A 223 1.20 13.48 -11.58
C THR A 223 1.45 12.79 -12.92
N TYR A 224 0.71 11.72 -13.24
CA TYR A 224 0.83 10.98 -14.49
C TYR A 224 -0.37 11.21 -15.42
N SER A 225 -0.15 11.16 -16.74
CA SER A 225 -1.21 11.08 -17.75
C SER A 225 -1.69 9.63 -17.89
N ARG A 226 -2.87 9.45 -18.48
CA ARG A 226 -3.46 8.14 -18.76
C ARG A 226 -4.04 8.11 -20.16
N ARG A 227 -3.69 7.09 -20.93
CA ARG A 227 -4.26 6.82 -22.25
C ARG A 227 -5.03 5.52 -22.19
N GLU A 228 -6.29 5.55 -22.60
CA GLU A 228 -7.12 4.35 -22.68
C GLU A 228 -6.60 3.42 -23.78
N LEU A 229 -6.58 2.12 -23.49
CA LEU A 229 -6.21 1.08 -24.44
C LEU A 229 -7.45 0.50 -25.10
N ASP A 230 -7.42 0.42 -26.42
CA ASP A 230 -8.41 -0.32 -27.20
C ASP A 230 -7.99 -1.80 -27.24
N LEU A 231 -8.72 -2.64 -26.52
CA LEU A 231 -8.46 -4.07 -26.45
C LEU A 231 -8.95 -4.84 -27.69
N SER A 232 -9.62 -4.19 -28.63
CA SER A 232 -10.06 -4.81 -29.89
C SER A 232 -8.92 -4.92 -30.91
N ILE A 233 -7.79 -4.24 -30.68
CA ILE A 233 -6.62 -4.27 -31.55
C ILE A 233 -5.46 -5.05 -30.91
N GLU A 234 -4.62 -5.66 -31.75
CA GLU A 234 -3.39 -6.31 -31.27
C GLU A 234 -2.39 -5.25 -30.81
N LEU A 235 -2.14 -5.17 -29.50
CA LEU A 235 -1.27 -4.15 -28.91
C LEU A 235 0.23 -4.43 -29.03
N SER A 236 0.61 -5.67 -29.34
CA SER A 236 2.01 -6.04 -29.51
C SER A 236 2.36 -6.33 -30.96
N GLU A 237 3.63 -6.15 -31.29
CA GLU A 237 4.18 -6.34 -32.63
C GLU A 237 5.46 -7.22 -32.58
N PRO A 238 5.85 -7.86 -33.70
CA PRO A 238 7.14 -8.53 -33.80
C PRO A 238 8.30 -7.56 -33.50
N ARG A 239 9.29 -8.05 -32.77
CA ARG A 239 10.52 -7.31 -32.46
C ARG A 239 11.54 -7.36 -33.60
#